data_AF-A0A1G0F1F0-F1
#
_entry.id   AF-A0A1G0F1F0-F1
#
_cell.length_a   1.000
_cell.length_b   1.000
_cell.length_c   1.000
_cell.angle_alpha   90.00
_cell.angle_beta   90.00
_cell.angle_gamma   90.00
#
_symmetry.space_group_name_H-M   'P 1'
#
loop_
_entity.id
_entity.type
_entity.pdbx_description
1 polymer ?
#
loop_
_entity_poly.entity_id
_entity_poly.type
_entity_poly.pdbx_seq_one_letter_code
_entity_poly.pdbx_strand_id
1 'polypeptide(L)'
;MRTEHWTSVRGICEDFYPWLRAQGFKGRHVIFEVIERNIEAGIPASVACRTQIYHPNINADKPHAPPVTARKDTDLSGKLSVGFDTWRSARQYDTVSTQPGFNSWNVPGGVRMARIENGCELFSHARCQDVLFYASDRLADFSKATLDNVQTLNTRLGDLTPIWVFMPDKSTVFLHHDKQFWNEAEHRFLAPNVLQIMRQALAEKTADLYPANNSHLSTTGYLKLGSAVYQTIQPTLPKR
;
A
#
# COMPACT_ATOMS: atom_id res chain seq x y z
N MET A 1 -5.52 -6.74 -19.82
CA MET A 1 -5.58 -6.18 -18.45
C MET A 1 -5.37 -4.68 -18.58
N ARG A 2 -6.16 -3.86 -17.89
CA ARG A 2 -6.02 -2.40 -17.85
C ARG A 2 -5.96 -1.99 -16.39
N THR A 3 -5.04 -1.09 -16.05
CA THR A 3 -4.88 -0.58 -14.69
C THR A 3 -5.20 0.91 -14.72
N GLU A 4 -6.05 1.35 -13.79
CA GLU A 4 -6.43 2.76 -13.65
C GLU A 4 -6.10 3.21 -12.23
N HIS A 5 -5.59 4.44 -12.10
CA HIS A 5 -5.32 5.02 -10.79
C HIS A 5 -6.61 5.60 -10.18
N TRP A 6 -6.72 5.61 -8.84
CA TRP A 6 -7.88 6.17 -8.14
C TRP A 6 -8.15 7.64 -8.46
N THR A 7 -7.13 8.42 -8.83
CA THR A 7 -7.33 9.82 -9.26
C THR A 7 -8.05 9.94 -10.60
N SER A 8 -7.98 8.90 -11.43
CA SER A 8 -8.67 8.84 -12.72
C SER A 8 -10.12 8.44 -12.54
N VAL A 9 -10.37 7.37 -11.77
CA VAL A 9 -11.72 6.81 -11.59
C VAL A 9 -12.52 7.61 -10.55
N ARG A 10 -11.89 8.10 -9.48
CA ARG A 10 -12.50 8.91 -8.41
C ARG A 10 -13.66 8.25 -7.65
N GLY A 11 -13.55 6.96 -7.37
CA GLY A 11 -14.48 6.22 -6.53
C GLY A 11 -15.33 5.21 -7.31
N ILE A 12 -16.14 4.45 -6.58
CA ILE A 12 -17.08 3.47 -7.13
C ILE A 12 -18.49 3.99 -6.89
N CYS A 13 -19.00 4.76 -7.85
CA CYS A 13 -20.30 5.44 -7.77
C CYS A 13 -21.46 4.48 -8.09
N GLU A 14 -22.70 4.90 -7.85
CA GLU A 14 -23.90 4.08 -8.13
C GLU A 14 -24.01 3.61 -9.58
N ASP A 15 -23.55 4.42 -10.53
CA ASP A 15 -23.52 4.11 -11.97
C ASP A 15 -22.18 3.49 -12.44
N PHE A 16 -21.29 3.08 -11.53
CA PHE A 16 -19.97 2.55 -11.89
C PHE A 16 -20.04 1.35 -12.84
N TYR A 17 -20.91 0.37 -12.58
CA TYR A 17 -21.02 -0.82 -13.43
C TYR A 17 -21.52 -0.51 -14.85
N PRO A 18 -22.65 0.20 -15.03
CA PRO A 18 -23.08 0.69 -16.35
C PRO A 18 -22.00 1.52 -17.05
N TRP A 19 -21.35 2.45 -16.34
CA TRP A 19 -20.25 3.25 -16.88
C TRP A 19 -19.11 2.37 -17.39
N LEU A 20 -18.65 1.41 -16.58
CA LEU A 20 -17.53 0.53 -16.92
C LEU A 20 -17.85 -0.32 -18.17
N ARG A 21 -19.09 -0.83 -18.28
CA ARG A 21 -19.55 -1.54 -19.49
C ARG A 21 -19.55 -0.63 -20.71
N ALA A 22 -19.97 0.62 -20.58
CA ALA A 22 -19.95 1.61 -21.66
C ALA A 22 -18.52 1.95 -22.13
N GLN A 23 -17.51 1.84 -21.26
CA GLN A 23 -16.10 1.94 -21.65
C GLN A 23 -15.57 0.72 -22.41
N GLY A 24 -16.41 -0.29 -22.66
CA GLY A 24 -16.06 -1.50 -23.41
C GLY A 24 -15.50 -2.63 -22.57
N PHE A 25 -15.59 -2.56 -21.24
CA PHE A 25 -15.13 -3.65 -20.36
C PHE A 25 -16.02 -4.90 -20.50
N LYS A 26 -15.44 -5.98 -21.03
CA LYS A 26 -16.12 -7.28 -21.21
C LYS A 26 -15.74 -8.33 -20.16
N GLY A 27 -14.87 -7.98 -19.21
CA GLY A 27 -14.42 -8.89 -18.16
C GLY A 27 -15.50 -9.17 -17.11
N ARG A 28 -15.18 -10.10 -16.19
CA ARG A 28 -15.95 -10.39 -14.98
C ARG A 28 -15.27 -9.88 -13.72
N HIS A 29 -13.95 -9.90 -13.66
CA HIS A 29 -13.18 -9.53 -12.47
C HIS A 29 -12.72 -8.08 -12.52
N VAL A 30 -12.91 -7.37 -11.41
CA VAL A 30 -12.29 -6.05 -11.17
C VAL A 30 -11.54 -6.12 -9.86
N ILE A 31 -10.26 -5.72 -9.89
CA ILE A 31 -9.40 -5.70 -8.72
C ILE A 31 -9.36 -4.26 -8.20
N PHE A 32 -9.72 -4.05 -6.94
CA PHE A 32 -9.65 -2.77 -6.26
C PHE A 32 -8.51 -2.80 -5.25
N GLU A 33 -7.37 -2.23 -5.61
CA GLU A 33 -6.25 -2.04 -4.69
C GLU A 33 -6.43 -0.75 -3.89
N VAL A 34 -6.64 -0.86 -2.58
CA VAL A 34 -6.87 0.29 -1.69
C VAL A 34 -5.81 0.30 -0.60
N ILE A 35 -5.04 1.38 -0.52
CA ILE A 35 -4.06 1.57 0.55
C ILE A 35 -4.73 1.98 1.86
N GLU A 36 -4.23 1.46 2.98
CA GLU A 36 -4.80 1.63 4.32
C GLU A 36 -5.19 3.07 4.64
N ARG A 37 -4.26 4.02 4.47
CA ARG A 37 -4.49 5.45 4.72
C ARG A 37 -5.68 6.06 3.94
N ASN A 38 -6.07 5.45 2.82
CA ASN A 38 -7.16 5.94 1.97
C ASN A 38 -8.50 5.26 2.26
N ILE A 39 -8.55 4.22 3.09
CA ILE A 39 -9.78 3.43 3.30
C ILE A 39 -10.89 4.29 3.93
N GLU A 40 -10.59 5.03 5.00
CA GLU A 40 -11.60 5.82 5.74
C GLU A 40 -12.17 6.99 4.95
N ALA A 41 -11.41 7.59 4.05
CA ALA A 41 -11.92 8.65 3.18
C ALA A 41 -12.53 8.07 1.90
N GLY A 42 -11.85 7.12 1.26
CA GLY A 42 -12.18 6.63 -0.08
C GLY A 42 -13.40 5.72 -0.13
N ILE A 43 -13.56 4.83 0.85
CA ILE A 43 -14.70 3.90 0.88
C ILE A 43 -16.01 4.66 1.15
N PRO A 44 -16.14 5.49 2.21
CA PRO A 44 -17.36 6.29 2.41
C PRO A 44 -17.64 7.27 1.28
N ALA A 45 -16.62 7.90 0.69
CA ALA A 45 -16.80 8.80 -0.45
C ALA A 45 -17.36 8.05 -1.68
N SER A 46 -16.92 6.81 -1.92
CA SER A 46 -17.49 5.97 -2.97
C SER A 46 -18.95 5.62 -2.67
N VAL A 47 -19.28 5.29 -1.41
CA VAL A 47 -20.68 5.04 -1.00
C VAL A 47 -21.54 6.27 -1.22
N ALA A 48 -21.06 7.47 -0.91
CA ALA A 48 -21.81 8.72 -1.13
C ALA A 48 -21.91 9.12 -2.62
N CYS A 49 -21.09 8.55 -3.50
CA CYS A 49 -21.03 8.94 -4.91
C CYS A 49 -22.18 8.34 -5.73
N ARG A 50 -22.89 9.19 -6.48
CA ARG A 50 -23.98 8.79 -7.38
C ARG A 50 -23.58 8.64 -8.84
N THR A 51 -22.69 9.49 -9.32
CA THR A 51 -22.33 9.57 -10.75
C THR A 51 -20.84 9.49 -10.94
N GLN A 52 -20.41 8.61 -11.84
CA GLN A 52 -19.02 8.35 -12.11
C GLN A 52 -18.36 9.53 -12.84
N ILE A 53 -17.29 10.06 -12.24
CA ILE A 53 -16.51 11.14 -12.85
C ILE A 53 -15.13 10.60 -13.23
N TYR A 54 -14.92 10.43 -14.53
CA TYR A 54 -13.66 9.91 -15.07
C TYR A 54 -12.73 11.03 -15.56
N HIS A 55 -11.50 11.00 -15.06
CA HIS A 55 -10.42 11.93 -15.41
C HIS A 55 -9.24 11.14 -16.00
N PRO A 56 -9.21 10.89 -17.32
CA PRO A 56 -8.16 10.09 -17.92
C PRO A 56 -6.80 10.75 -17.67
N ASN A 57 -5.85 9.98 -17.12
CA ASN A 57 -4.47 10.40 -17.07
C ASN A 57 -3.80 10.00 -18.38
N ILE A 58 -3.59 10.96 -19.28
CA ILE A 58 -2.94 10.75 -20.58
C ILE A 58 -1.50 10.22 -20.49
N ASN A 59 -0.90 10.27 -19.29
CA ASN A 59 0.43 9.74 -19.02
C ASN A 59 0.40 8.35 -18.37
N ALA A 60 -0.77 7.79 -18.04
CA ALA A 60 -0.87 6.48 -17.41
C ALA A 60 -0.31 5.35 -18.29
N ASP A 61 -0.51 5.45 -19.60
CA ASP A 61 -0.03 4.46 -20.57
C ASP A 61 1.41 4.71 -21.04
N LYS A 62 2.06 5.79 -20.57
CA LYS A 62 3.45 6.07 -20.94
C LYS A 62 4.38 5.14 -20.17
N PRO A 63 5.38 4.54 -20.83
CA PRO A 63 6.43 3.79 -20.15
C PRO A 63 7.04 4.69 -19.07
N HIS A 64 6.99 4.23 -17.83
CA HIS A 64 7.71 4.90 -16.76
C HIS A 64 9.19 4.58 -16.94
N ALA A 65 10.03 5.61 -16.94
CA ALA A 65 11.47 5.39 -16.93
C ALA A 65 11.81 4.52 -15.70
N PRO A 66 12.72 3.54 -15.82
CA PRO A 66 13.17 2.79 -14.66
C PRO A 66 13.68 3.78 -13.60
N PRO A 67 13.57 3.45 -12.30
CA PRO A 67 14.20 4.24 -11.27
C PRO A 67 15.66 4.49 -11.66
N VAL A 68 16.12 5.72 -11.56
CA VAL A 68 17.49 6.09 -11.95
C VAL A 68 18.47 5.25 -11.12
N THR A 69 19.02 4.19 -11.72
CA THR A 69 20.06 3.36 -11.12
C THR A 69 21.39 4.07 -11.32
N ALA A 70 21.83 4.78 -10.29
CA ALA A 70 23.06 5.55 -10.25
C ALA A 70 23.16 6.62 -11.36
N ARG A 71 22.98 7.89 -10.96
CA ARG A 71 23.22 9.04 -11.82
C ARG A 71 24.68 9.02 -12.28
N LYS A 72 24.91 8.78 -13.58
CA LYS A 72 26.22 8.90 -14.24
C LYS A 72 26.64 10.36 -14.47
N ASP A 73 25.71 11.29 -14.31
CA ASP A 73 25.97 12.72 -14.51
C ASP A 73 26.55 13.37 -13.25
N THR A 74 27.67 14.07 -13.44
CA THR A 74 28.36 14.93 -12.47
C THR A 74 27.59 16.18 -12.06
N ASP A 75 26.30 16.26 -12.42
CA ASP A 75 25.43 17.36 -12.05
C ASP A 75 25.06 17.27 -10.57
N LEU A 76 25.95 17.82 -9.74
CA LEU A 76 25.85 18.01 -8.30
C LEU A 76 24.82 19.08 -7.91
N SER A 77 23.96 19.53 -8.85
CA SER A 77 22.82 20.42 -8.56
C SER A 77 21.72 19.77 -7.71
N GLY A 78 21.86 18.48 -7.36
CA GLY A 78 21.16 17.90 -6.23
C GLY A 78 21.41 18.78 -5.02
N LYS A 79 20.40 19.60 -4.68
CA LYS A 79 20.54 20.79 -3.83
C LYS A 79 21.48 20.49 -2.67
N LEU A 80 22.63 21.15 -2.61
CA LEU A 80 23.59 20.99 -1.50
C LEU A 80 22.91 21.13 -0.12
N SER A 81 21.81 21.90 -0.07
CA SER A 81 20.93 22.01 1.08
C SER A 81 20.37 20.65 1.55
N VAL A 82 19.94 19.78 0.65
CA VAL A 82 19.44 18.44 0.99
C VAL A 82 20.56 17.57 1.58
N GLY A 83 21.78 17.67 1.05
CA GLY A 83 22.94 16.99 1.62
C GLY A 83 23.25 17.48 3.04
N PHE A 84 23.23 18.81 3.25
CA PHE A 84 23.44 19.42 4.55
C PHE A 84 22.33 19.06 5.56
N ASP A 85 21.07 19.12 5.16
CA ASP A 85 19.92 18.75 5.99
C ASP A 85 19.97 17.27 6.36
N THR A 86 20.36 16.41 5.42
CA THR A 86 20.57 14.97 5.66
C THR A 86 21.69 14.75 6.66
N TRP A 87 22.84 15.42 6.50
CA TRP A 87 23.97 15.32 7.42
C TRP A 87 23.62 15.79 8.83
N ARG A 88 22.93 16.94 8.94
CA ARG A 88 22.47 17.47 10.23
C ARG A 88 21.50 16.51 10.91
N SER A 89 20.54 15.97 10.15
CA SER A 89 19.58 15.00 10.66
C SER A 89 20.26 13.71 11.11
N ALA A 90 21.23 13.20 10.34
CA ALA A 90 22.00 12.01 10.70
C ALA A 90 22.82 12.22 11.98
N ARG A 91 23.45 13.39 12.15
CA ARG A 91 24.21 13.71 13.37
C ARG A 91 23.32 13.83 14.61
N GLN A 92 22.16 14.47 14.45
CA GLN A 92 21.16 14.53 15.52
C GLN A 92 20.66 13.13 15.87
N TYR A 93 20.39 12.31 14.87
CA TYR A 93 20.00 10.92 15.06
C TYR A 93 21.03 10.11 15.85
N ASP A 94 22.32 10.19 15.50
CA ASP A 94 23.39 9.47 16.20
C ASP A 94 23.47 9.83 17.69
N THR A 95 23.14 11.08 18.01
CA THR A 95 23.12 11.56 19.39
C THR A 95 21.92 11.03 20.18
N VAL A 96 20.74 10.93 19.55
CA VAL A 96 19.51 10.51 20.24
C VAL A 96 19.38 8.97 20.27
N SER A 97 19.82 8.29 19.21
CA SER A 97 19.65 6.84 19.03
C SER A 97 20.46 5.96 19.98
N THR A 98 21.49 6.53 20.61
CA THR A 98 22.35 5.89 21.61
C THR A 98 21.83 6.05 23.03
N GLN A 99 20.77 6.85 23.25
CA GLN A 99 20.21 7.06 24.58
C GLN A 99 19.50 5.79 25.09
N PRO A 100 19.61 5.46 26.39
CA PRO A 100 18.88 4.34 26.98
C PRO A 100 17.38 4.48 26.76
N GLY A 101 16.72 3.39 26.32
CA GLY A 101 15.27 3.37 26.07
C GLY A 101 14.84 3.98 24.73
N PHE A 102 15.76 4.36 23.86
CA PHE A 102 15.42 4.85 22.53
C PHE A 102 14.75 3.78 21.67
N ASN A 103 13.52 4.07 21.23
CA ASN A 103 12.71 3.18 20.40
C ASN A 103 12.07 3.86 19.19
N SER A 104 11.99 5.19 19.17
CA SER A 104 11.30 5.92 18.11
C SER A 104 11.78 7.37 18.05
N TRP A 105 11.65 7.97 16.87
CA TRP A 105 12.03 9.34 16.62
C TRP A 105 11.20 9.94 15.49
N ASN A 106 10.57 11.09 15.75
CA ASN A 106 9.85 11.82 14.72
C ASN A 106 10.84 12.69 13.95
N VAL A 107 10.91 12.45 12.65
CA VAL A 107 11.75 13.18 11.72
C VAL A 107 10.88 14.22 11.00
N PRO A 108 11.40 15.42 10.71
CA PRO A 108 10.69 16.38 9.86
C PRO A 108 10.24 15.76 8.53
N GLY A 109 9.13 16.26 7.97
CA GLY A 109 8.58 15.76 6.70
C GLY A 109 7.58 14.61 6.83
N GLY A 110 7.00 14.41 8.02
CA GLY A 110 5.94 13.40 8.22
C GLY A 110 6.47 11.97 8.26
N VAL A 111 7.72 11.79 8.68
CA VAL A 111 8.38 10.50 8.81
C VAL A 111 8.60 10.18 10.28
N ARG A 112 8.36 8.93 10.65
CA ARG A 112 8.66 8.39 11.98
C ARG A 112 9.64 7.24 11.81
N MET A 113 10.76 7.32 12.52
CA MET A 113 11.65 6.19 12.70
C MET A 113 11.16 5.37 13.90
N ALA A 114 11.14 4.05 13.79
CA ALA A 114 10.97 3.16 14.93
C ALA A 114 11.94 1.98 14.87
N ARG A 115 12.38 1.54 16.04
CA ARG A 115 13.24 0.39 16.20
C ARG A 115 12.44 -0.91 16.11
N ILE A 116 12.89 -1.82 15.25
CA ILE A 116 12.32 -3.14 15.04
C ILE A 116 13.23 -4.17 15.69
N GLU A 117 12.65 -5.00 16.55
CA GLU A 117 13.34 -6.15 17.13
C GLU A 117 13.82 -7.08 16.02
N ASN A 118 15.09 -7.48 16.06
CA ASN A 118 15.73 -8.31 15.02
C ASN A 118 15.63 -7.71 13.60
N GLY A 119 15.52 -6.37 13.46
CA GLY A 119 15.40 -5.72 12.15
C GLY A 119 16.54 -6.05 11.17
N CYS A 120 17.73 -6.40 11.67
CA CYS A 120 18.86 -6.85 10.85
C CYS A 120 18.70 -8.20 10.17
N GLU A 121 17.66 -8.96 10.51
CA GLU A 121 17.26 -10.13 9.74
C GLU A 121 16.32 -9.78 8.58
N LEU A 122 15.73 -8.58 8.59
CA LEU A 122 14.65 -8.15 7.69
C LEU A 122 15.09 -7.04 6.73
N PHE A 123 16.15 -6.30 7.06
CA PHE A 123 16.59 -5.14 6.30
C PHE A 123 18.09 -5.21 6.00
N SER A 124 18.47 -4.90 4.76
CA SER A 124 19.87 -5.02 4.30
C SER A 124 20.76 -3.80 4.58
N HIS A 125 20.20 -2.69 5.06
CA HIS A 125 20.98 -1.46 5.29
C HIS A 125 21.75 -1.47 6.62
N ALA A 126 22.80 -0.66 6.72
CA ALA A 126 23.70 -0.61 7.88
C ALA A 126 23.03 -0.24 9.22
N ARG A 127 21.83 0.35 9.20
CA ARG A 127 21.04 0.71 10.40
C ARG A 127 19.77 -0.12 10.48
N CYS A 128 19.88 -1.40 10.13
CA CYS A 128 18.77 -2.31 9.89
C CYS A 128 17.74 -2.47 11.02
N GLN A 129 18.07 -2.05 12.24
CA GLN A 129 17.11 -2.02 13.34
C GLN A 129 16.18 -0.81 13.28
N ASP A 130 16.54 0.26 12.59
CA ASP A 130 15.91 1.57 12.67
C ASP A 130 15.21 1.91 11.35
N VAL A 131 13.90 1.72 11.33
CA VAL A 131 13.10 1.68 10.11
C VAL A 131 12.21 2.91 10.00
N LEU A 132 12.07 3.44 8.78
CA LEU A 132 11.22 4.59 8.49
C LEU A 132 9.79 4.17 8.12
N PHE A 133 8.83 4.86 8.74
CA PHE A 133 7.39 4.77 8.55
C PHE A 133 6.82 6.19 8.32
N TYR A 134 5.59 6.32 7.83
CA TYR A 134 4.96 7.64 7.90
C TYR A 134 4.49 7.92 9.33
N ALA A 135 4.65 9.16 9.77
CA ALA A 135 4.13 9.62 11.05
C ALA A 135 2.59 9.61 11.08
N SER A 136 1.95 9.69 9.91
CA SER A 136 0.49 9.63 9.73
C SER A 136 -0.05 8.23 9.46
N ASP A 137 0.79 7.19 9.53
CA ASP A 137 0.28 5.83 9.44
C ASP A 137 -0.71 5.57 10.59
N ARG A 138 -1.78 4.82 10.28
CA ARG A 138 -2.88 4.62 11.22
C ARG A 138 -2.47 3.68 12.35
N LEU A 139 -2.76 4.05 13.59
CA LEU A 139 -2.52 3.18 14.76
C LEU A 139 -3.69 2.24 15.03
N ALA A 140 -4.91 2.77 15.05
CA ALA A 140 -6.12 2.00 15.34
C ALA A 140 -6.53 1.09 14.18
N ASP A 141 -7.28 0.04 14.47
CA ASP A 141 -7.93 -0.75 13.42
C ASP A 141 -9.12 0.01 12.79
N PHE A 142 -9.69 -0.54 11.71
CA PHE A 142 -10.91 0.01 11.12
C PHE A 142 -12.16 -0.47 11.86
N SER A 143 -13.17 0.40 11.89
CA SER A 143 -14.47 0.05 12.44
C SER A 143 -15.21 -0.96 11.54
N LYS A 144 -16.19 -1.68 12.11
CA LYS A 144 -17.09 -2.56 11.35
C LYS A 144 -17.82 -1.83 10.22
N ALA A 145 -18.15 -0.55 10.42
CA ALA A 145 -18.83 0.28 9.43
C ALA A 145 -18.02 0.40 8.11
N THR A 146 -16.70 0.32 8.16
CA THR A 146 -15.85 0.31 6.96
C THR A 146 -16.16 -0.91 6.09
N LEU A 147 -16.27 -2.10 6.69
CA LEU A 147 -16.60 -3.32 5.96
C LEU A 147 -18.06 -3.31 5.48
N ASP A 148 -18.98 -2.71 6.25
CA ASP A 148 -20.38 -2.56 5.84
C ASP A 148 -20.53 -1.62 4.61
N ASN A 149 -19.68 -0.60 4.53
CA ASN A 149 -19.58 0.22 3.34
C ASN A 149 -19.01 -0.56 2.14
N VAL A 150 -18.00 -1.42 2.34
CA VAL A 150 -17.50 -2.32 1.27
C VAL A 150 -18.61 -3.26 0.78
N GLN A 151 -19.41 -3.81 1.68
CA GLN A 151 -20.58 -4.63 1.33
C GLN A 151 -21.59 -3.82 0.49
N THR A 152 -21.84 -2.56 0.86
CA THR A 152 -22.72 -1.65 0.10
C THR A 152 -22.16 -1.36 -1.30
N LEU A 153 -20.85 -1.22 -1.44
CA LEU A 153 -20.22 -1.07 -2.75
C LEU A 153 -20.37 -2.35 -3.59
N ASN A 154 -20.18 -3.53 -2.99
CA ASN A 154 -20.33 -4.81 -3.70
C ASN A 154 -21.72 -4.97 -4.32
N THR A 155 -22.79 -4.50 -3.67
CA THR A 155 -24.14 -4.58 -4.24
C THR A 155 -24.32 -3.71 -5.49
N ARG A 156 -23.47 -2.70 -5.71
CA ARG A 156 -23.50 -1.82 -6.90
C ARG A 156 -22.80 -2.41 -8.12
N LEU A 157 -22.00 -3.46 -7.92
CA LEU A 157 -21.11 -3.99 -8.95
C LEU A 157 -21.80 -4.99 -9.91
N GLY A 158 -23.09 -5.29 -9.70
CA GLY A 158 -23.88 -6.15 -10.57
C GLY A 158 -23.21 -7.52 -10.75
N ASP A 159 -23.02 -7.93 -12.01
CA ASP A 159 -22.42 -9.24 -12.35
C ASP A 159 -20.88 -9.25 -12.28
N LEU A 160 -20.26 -8.17 -11.81
CA LEU A 160 -18.81 -8.18 -11.59
C LEU A 160 -18.48 -9.00 -10.35
N THR A 161 -17.33 -9.66 -10.39
CA THR A 161 -16.70 -10.30 -9.25
C THR A 161 -15.60 -9.37 -8.72
N PRO A 162 -15.87 -8.53 -7.70
CA PRO A 162 -14.86 -7.67 -7.10
C PRO A 162 -13.82 -8.48 -6.35
N ILE A 163 -12.56 -8.04 -6.44
CA ILE A 163 -11.47 -8.53 -5.59
C ILE A 163 -10.88 -7.31 -4.90
N TRP A 164 -11.09 -7.22 -3.60
CA TRP A 164 -10.57 -6.14 -2.78
C TRP A 164 -9.18 -6.48 -2.29
N VAL A 165 -8.20 -5.67 -2.63
CA VAL A 165 -6.81 -5.80 -2.18
C VAL A 165 -6.54 -4.64 -1.23
N PHE A 166 -6.79 -4.86 0.06
CA PHE A 166 -6.51 -3.86 1.08
C PHE A 166 -5.03 -3.89 1.44
N MET A 167 -4.28 -2.90 0.97
CA MET A 167 -2.84 -2.80 1.18
C MET A 167 -2.55 -2.20 2.57
N PRO A 168 -1.96 -2.96 3.51
CA PRO A 168 -1.58 -2.43 4.81
C PRO A 168 -0.47 -1.39 4.67
N ASP A 169 -0.48 -0.40 5.55
CA ASP A 169 0.66 0.48 5.75
C ASP A 169 1.86 -0.35 6.22
N LYS A 170 3.08 0.12 5.90
CA LYS A 170 4.32 -0.54 6.34
C LYS A 170 4.33 -0.73 7.86
N SER A 171 3.94 0.29 8.63
CA SER A 171 3.87 0.15 10.09
C SER A 171 2.84 -0.89 10.54
N THR A 172 1.72 -1.08 9.83
CA THR A 172 0.75 -2.13 10.15
C THR A 172 1.36 -3.54 10.05
N VAL A 173 2.21 -3.75 9.05
CA VAL A 173 2.91 -5.02 8.85
C VAL A 173 3.92 -5.28 9.96
N PHE A 174 4.74 -4.28 10.31
CA PHE A 174 5.89 -4.44 11.22
C PHE A 174 5.59 -4.18 12.71
N LEU A 175 4.59 -3.36 13.04
CA LEU A 175 4.39 -2.84 14.40
C LEU A 175 3.02 -3.17 15.03
N HIS A 176 1.97 -3.39 14.23
CA HIS A 176 0.60 -3.45 14.74
C HIS A 176 -0.03 -4.84 14.59
N HIS A 177 0.48 -5.81 15.35
CA HIS A 177 0.05 -7.22 15.32
C HIS A 177 -1.42 -7.45 15.68
N ASP A 178 -2.02 -6.52 16.41
CA ASP A 178 -3.37 -6.55 16.93
C ASP A 178 -4.46 -6.32 15.88
N LYS A 179 -4.16 -5.66 14.75
CA LYS A 179 -5.18 -5.35 13.72
C LYS A 179 -5.78 -6.60 13.08
N GLN A 180 -7.11 -6.60 12.93
CA GLN A 180 -7.95 -7.69 12.47
C GLN A 180 -8.73 -7.38 11.20
N PHE A 181 -8.79 -6.12 10.74
CA PHE A 181 -9.56 -5.74 9.54
C PHE A 181 -9.36 -6.66 8.32
N TRP A 182 -8.12 -7.10 8.07
CA TRP A 182 -7.81 -7.99 6.95
C TRP A 182 -8.37 -9.40 7.11
N ASN A 183 -8.41 -9.93 8.34
CA ASN A 183 -9.03 -11.23 8.63
C ASN A 183 -10.54 -11.16 8.38
N GLU A 184 -11.17 -10.07 8.81
CA GLU A 184 -12.60 -9.83 8.60
C GLU A 184 -12.93 -9.60 7.12
N ALA A 185 -12.07 -8.89 6.38
CA ALA A 185 -12.23 -8.67 4.94
C ALA A 185 -12.09 -9.98 4.15
N GLU A 186 -11.13 -10.83 4.50
CA GLU A 186 -10.98 -12.18 3.93
C GLU A 186 -12.22 -13.02 4.18
N HIS A 187 -12.70 -13.06 5.44
CA HIS A 187 -13.89 -13.83 5.80
C HIS A 187 -15.15 -13.35 5.08
N ARG A 188 -15.38 -12.03 5.02
CA ARG A 188 -16.62 -11.46 4.45
C ARG A 188 -16.64 -11.41 2.93
N PHE A 189 -15.49 -11.18 2.30
CA PHE A 189 -15.43 -10.83 0.87
C PHE A 189 -14.50 -11.72 0.05
N LEU A 190 -13.90 -12.75 0.66
CA LEU A 190 -12.84 -13.56 0.04
C LEU A 190 -11.68 -12.69 -0.46
N ALA A 191 -11.44 -11.55 0.21
CA ALA A 191 -10.31 -10.68 -0.09
C ALA A 191 -9.00 -11.38 0.28
N PRO A 192 -7.93 -11.29 -0.53
CA PRO A 192 -6.63 -11.78 -0.10
C PRO A 192 -6.20 -11.06 1.19
N ASN A 193 -5.86 -11.83 2.23
CA ASN A 193 -5.38 -11.29 3.49
C ASN A 193 -3.93 -10.81 3.37
N VAL A 194 -3.76 -9.63 2.75
CA VAL A 194 -2.45 -9.06 2.45
C VAL A 194 -1.61 -8.91 3.72
N LEU A 195 -2.21 -8.53 4.84
CA LEU A 195 -1.49 -8.41 6.11
C LEU A 195 -0.89 -9.74 6.56
N GLN A 196 -1.66 -10.83 6.53
CA GLN A 196 -1.16 -12.16 6.85
C GLN A 196 -0.06 -12.60 5.88
N ILE A 197 -0.22 -12.35 4.58
CA ILE A 197 0.77 -12.68 3.56
C ILE A 197 2.10 -11.95 3.83
N MET A 198 2.05 -10.65 4.13
CA MET A 198 3.25 -9.88 4.43
C MET A 198 3.90 -10.34 5.74
N ARG A 199 3.12 -10.65 6.77
CA ARG A 199 3.63 -11.20 8.03
C ARG A 199 4.28 -12.57 7.86
N GLN A 200 3.71 -13.42 7.02
CA GLN A 200 4.31 -14.69 6.65
C GLN A 200 5.65 -14.49 5.95
N ALA A 201 5.75 -13.50 5.05
CA ALA A 201 7.02 -13.15 4.42
C ALA A 201 8.06 -12.63 5.43
N LEU A 202 7.66 -11.91 6.48
CA LEU A 202 8.55 -11.52 7.57
C LEU A 202 9.01 -12.73 8.41
N ALA A 203 8.10 -13.65 8.72
CA ALA A 203 8.44 -14.90 9.43
C ALA A 203 9.44 -15.76 8.62
N GLU A 204 9.33 -15.73 7.29
CA GLU A 204 10.29 -16.34 6.35
C GLU A 204 11.59 -15.56 6.20
N LYS A 205 11.77 -14.45 6.93
CA LYS A 205 12.93 -13.55 6.85
C LYS A 205 13.16 -13.02 5.43
N THR A 206 12.08 -12.68 4.72
CA THR A 206 12.19 -12.02 3.41
C THR A 206 12.83 -10.65 3.59
N ALA A 207 14.11 -10.55 3.23
CA ALA A 207 14.87 -9.30 3.29
C ALA A 207 14.25 -8.23 2.39
N ASP A 208 14.17 -7.00 2.92
CA ASP A 208 13.65 -5.81 2.25
C ASP A 208 12.27 -6.02 1.61
N LEU A 209 11.36 -6.72 2.29
CA LEU A 209 9.96 -6.85 1.84
C LEU A 209 9.35 -5.47 1.50
N TYR A 210 9.67 -4.49 2.34
CA TYR A 210 9.62 -3.07 2.02
C TYR A 210 11.04 -2.54 2.13
N PRO A 211 11.57 -1.80 1.14
CA PRO A 211 12.84 -1.13 1.31
C PRO A 211 12.81 -0.19 2.52
N ALA A 212 13.93 -0.06 3.22
CA ALA A 212 13.99 0.67 4.49
C ALA A 212 13.49 2.12 4.41
N ASN A 213 13.82 2.80 3.31
CA ASN A 213 13.47 4.19 3.03
C ASN A 213 12.27 4.37 2.09
N ASN A 214 11.50 3.30 1.83
CA ASN A 214 10.34 3.34 0.96
C ASN A 214 9.10 2.76 1.67
N SER A 215 7.94 3.31 1.38
CA SER A 215 6.64 2.81 1.84
C SER A 215 6.03 1.79 0.87
N HIS A 216 6.57 1.68 -0.34
CA HIS A 216 6.14 0.69 -1.34
C HIS A 216 6.81 -0.67 -1.07
N LEU A 217 6.15 -1.72 -1.55
CA LEU A 217 6.74 -3.06 -1.57
C LEU A 217 7.99 -3.08 -2.45
N SER A 218 8.94 -3.95 -2.12
CA SER A 218 9.97 -4.35 -3.07
C SER A 218 9.39 -5.23 -4.18
N THR A 219 10.17 -5.52 -5.22
CA THR A 219 9.78 -6.46 -6.26
C THR A 219 9.33 -7.80 -5.68
N THR A 220 10.05 -8.32 -4.68
CA THR A 220 9.67 -9.56 -3.98
C THR A 220 8.31 -9.44 -3.31
N GLY A 221 8.05 -8.32 -2.64
CA GLY A 221 6.75 -8.04 -2.03
C GLY A 221 5.62 -7.99 -3.07
N TYR A 222 5.83 -7.29 -4.19
CA TYR A 222 4.86 -7.25 -5.29
C TYR A 222 4.61 -8.61 -5.93
N LEU A 223 5.64 -9.47 -6.06
CA LEU A 223 5.48 -10.83 -6.57
C LEU A 223 4.62 -11.67 -5.62
N LYS A 224 4.86 -11.61 -4.31
CA LYS A 224 4.04 -12.30 -3.30
C LYS A 224 2.59 -11.82 -3.33
N LEU A 225 2.37 -10.50 -3.43
CA LEU A 225 1.03 -9.91 -3.58
C LEU A 225 0.34 -10.42 -4.85
N GLY A 226 1.03 -10.35 -6.00
CA GLY A 226 0.50 -10.80 -7.28
C GLY A 226 0.10 -12.28 -7.26
N SER A 227 0.92 -13.13 -6.63
CA SER A 227 0.59 -14.55 -6.44
C SER A 227 -0.68 -14.75 -5.61
N ALA A 228 -0.86 -14.00 -4.51
CA ALA A 228 -2.05 -14.12 -3.67
C ALA A 228 -3.33 -13.65 -4.38
N VAL A 229 -3.25 -12.53 -5.12
CA VAL A 229 -4.37 -12.06 -5.94
C VAL A 229 -4.71 -13.08 -7.02
N TYR A 230 -3.70 -13.64 -7.69
CA TYR A 230 -3.90 -14.69 -8.70
C TYR A 230 -4.59 -15.94 -8.13
N GLN A 231 -4.16 -16.41 -6.94
CA GLN A 231 -4.77 -17.54 -6.25
C GLN A 231 -6.23 -17.26 -5.85
N THR A 232 -6.58 -16.01 -5.56
CA THR A 232 -7.98 -15.60 -5.29
C THR A 232 -8.84 -15.65 -6.57
N ILE A 233 -8.25 -15.30 -7.72
CA ILE A 233 -8.95 -15.32 -9.01
C ILE A 233 -9.14 -16.74 -9.54
N GLN A 234 -8.11 -17.59 -9.41
CA GLN A 234 -8.02 -18.88 -10.10
C GLN A 234 -9.26 -19.79 -9.95
N PRO A 235 -9.88 -19.95 -8.77
CA PRO A 235 -11.06 -20.81 -8.58
C PRO A 235 -12.29 -20.36 -9.38
N THR A 236 -12.34 -19.09 -9.77
CA THR A 236 -13.47 -18.47 -10.49
C THR A 236 -13.30 -18.46 -12.00
N LEU A 237 -12.11 -18.84 -12.50
CA LEU A 237 -11.85 -18.94 -13.92
C LEU A 237 -12.58 -20.17 -14.51
N PRO A 238 -13.09 -20.10 -15.75
CA PRO A 238 -13.64 -21.27 -16.42
C PRO A 238 -12.58 -22.39 -16.45
N LYS A 239 -12.97 -23.61 -16.06
CA LYS A 239 -12.12 -24.78 -16.29
C LYS A 239 -11.91 -24.89 -17.81
N ARG A 240 -10.64 -24.83 -18.23
CA ARG A 240 -10.25 -25.08 -19.62
C ARG A 240 -10.39 -26.55 -19.96
#